data_AF-A0AAW8VMI4-F1
#
_entry.id   AF-A0AAW8VMI4-F1
#
_cell.length_a   1.000
_cell.length_b   1.000
_cell.length_c   1.000
_cell.angle_alpha   90.00
_cell.angle_beta   90.00
_cell.angle_gamma   90.00
#
_symmetry.space_group_name_H-M   'P 1'
#
loop_
_entity.id
_entity.type
_entity.pdbx_description
1 polymer ?
#
loop_
_entity_poly.entity_id
_entity_poly.type
_entity_poly.pdbx_seq_one_letter_code
_entity_poly.pdbx_strand_id
1 'polypeptide(L)'
;MAELTNEQKKAWAKTLYTRETLTQAEIAERVGVSRVTVNNWIGKGNWEQLKASITITREEQLKNLYRQLAELNNAIMGKPEGERFPNAAEADTISKLSNAIKKLETEVGLADIISVFSDLLKWVRTYDSTQAKEITPLLDAFVKSKLS
;
A
#
# COMPACT_ATOMS: atom_id res chain seq x y z
N MET A 1 -16.18 14.29 -16.91
CA MET A 1 -15.37 13.20 -16.30
C MET A 1 -16.24 11.96 -16.24
N ALA A 2 -15.78 10.82 -16.72
CA ALA A 2 -16.58 9.59 -16.67
C ALA A 2 -16.84 9.20 -15.21
N GLU A 3 -18.09 8.99 -14.83
CA GLU A 3 -18.42 8.45 -13.51
C GLU A 3 -17.85 7.04 -13.37
N LEU A 4 -17.20 6.76 -12.23
CA LEU A 4 -16.70 5.43 -11.92
C LEU A 4 -17.89 4.45 -11.86
N THR A 5 -17.72 3.28 -12.48
CA THR A 5 -18.71 2.20 -12.39
C THR A 5 -18.83 1.70 -10.95
N ASN A 6 -19.94 1.03 -10.62
CA ASN A 6 -20.10 0.45 -9.29
C ASN A 6 -19.02 -0.59 -8.93
N GLU A 7 -18.49 -1.31 -9.92
CA GLU A 7 -17.37 -2.22 -9.72
C GLU A 7 -16.07 -1.49 -9.40
N GLN A 8 -15.78 -0.40 -10.10
CA GLN A 8 -14.62 0.45 -9.83
C GLN A 8 -14.72 1.11 -8.44
N LYS A 9 -15.91 1.60 -8.07
CA LYS A 9 -16.20 2.13 -6.72
C LYS A 9 -16.00 1.06 -5.65
N LYS A 10 -16.47 -0.17 -5.87
CA LYS A 10 -16.30 -1.29 -4.93
C LYS A 10 -14.84 -1.71 -4.80
N ALA A 11 -14.10 -1.78 -5.90
CA ALA A 11 -12.67 -2.08 -5.89
C ALA A 11 -11.89 -1.01 -5.12
N TRP A 12 -12.21 0.27 -5.35
CA TRP A 12 -11.59 1.38 -4.62
C TRP A 12 -11.92 1.34 -3.12
N ALA A 13 -13.18 1.14 -2.74
CA ALA A 13 -13.60 0.98 -1.35
C ALA A 13 -12.88 -0.21 -0.66
N LYS A 14 -12.67 -1.31 -1.37
CA LYS A 14 -11.96 -2.49 -0.87
C LYS A 14 -10.50 -2.16 -0.55
N THR A 15 -9.83 -1.44 -1.45
CA THR A 15 -8.44 -0.99 -1.24
C THR A 15 -8.35 -0.09 -0.01
N LEU A 16 -9.23 0.92 0.11
CA LEU A 16 -9.27 1.83 1.26
C LEU A 16 -9.52 1.06 2.57
N TYR A 17 -10.49 0.13 2.59
CA TYR A 17 -10.81 -0.63 3.80
C TYR A 17 -9.69 -1.58 4.24
N THR A 18 -9.08 -2.29 3.29
CA THR A 18 -8.09 -3.35 3.59
C THR A 18 -6.67 -2.84 3.82
N ARG A 19 -6.35 -1.62 3.37
CA ARG A 19 -4.99 -1.08 3.44
C ARG A 19 -4.86 0.17 4.31
N GLU A 20 -5.97 0.78 4.76
CA GLU A 20 -5.94 2.01 5.56
C GLU A 20 -6.77 1.92 6.84
N THR A 21 -6.58 2.91 7.72
CA THR A 21 -7.27 3.05 9.01
C THR A 21 -8.40 4.08 8.92
N LEU A 22 -9.27 3.93 7.93
CA LEU A 22 -10.44 4.78 7.72
C LEU A 22 -11.71 4.17 8.31
N THR A 23 -12.59 5.04 8.79
CA THR A 23 -13.96 4.67 9.12
C THR A 23 -14.76 4.36 7.85
N GLN A 24 -15.82 3.54 7.95
CA GLN A 24 -16.67 3.26 6.79
C GLN A 24 -17.40 4.52 6.27
N ALA A 25 -17.52 5.56 7.09
CA ALA A 25 -18.08 6.85 6.70
C ALA A 25 -17.13 7.61 5.76
N GLU A 26 -15.84 7.68 6.10
CA GLU A 26 -14.81 8.32 5.26
C GLU A 26 -14.62 7.58 3.92
N ILE A 27 -14.66 6.25 3.95
CA ILE A 27 -14.61 5.43 2.72
C ILE A 27 -15.81 5.72 1.81
N ALA A 28 -17.00 5.85 2.40
CA ALA A 28 -18.23 6.14 1.66
C ALA A 28 -18.19 7.52 0.99
N GLU A 29 -17.71 8.53 1.70
CA GLU A 29 -17.53 9.89 1.19
C GLU A 29 -16.51 9.92 0.05
N ARG A 30 -15.34 9.29 0.21
CA ARG A 30 -14.30 9.24 -0.84
C ARG A 30 -14.77 8.54 -2.10
N VAL A 31 -15.47 7.42 -1.97
CA VAL A 31 -15.91 6.59 -3.10
C VAL A 31 -17.20 7.13 -3.76
N GLY A 32 -17.90 8.04 -3.10
CA GLY A 32 -19.17 8.59 -3.59
C GLY A 32 -20.31 7.58 -3.53
N VAL A 33 -20.43 6.87 -2.41
CA VAL A 33 -21.51 5.91 -2.09
C VAL A 33 -22.00 6.09 -0.66
N SER A 34 -23.09 5.43 -0.26
CA SER A 34 -23.56 5.48 1.14
C SER A 34 -22.70 4.60 2.06
N ARG A 35 -22.63 4.95 3.35
CA ARG A 35 -21.99 4.12 4.39
C ARG A 35 -22.58 2.71 4.45
N VAL A 36 -23.89 2.58 4.22
CA VAL A 36 -24.59 1.29 4.21
C VAL A 36 -24.11 0.41 3.05
N THR A 37 -23.83 1.01 1.89
CA THR A 37 -23.25 0.30 0.73
C THR A 37 -21.85 -0.24 1.06
N VAL A 38 -21.00 0.57 1.71
CA VAL A 38 -19.67 0.14 2.14
C VAL A 38 -19.75 -0.99 3.17
N ASN A 39 -20.61 -0.88 4.19
CA ASN A 39 -20.82 -1.95 5.18
C ASN A 39 -21.26 -3.27 4.53
N ASN A 40 -22.19 -3.20 3.56
CA ASN A 40 -22.62 -4.38 2.81
C ASN A 40 -21.49 -5.03 2.03
N TRP A 41 -20.59 -4.24 1.42
CA TRP A 41 -19.46 -4.78 0.68
C TRP A 41 -18.41 -5.42 1.60
N ILE A 42 -18.15 -4.83 2.76
CA ILE A 42 -17.25 -5.38 3.77
C ILE A 42 -17.76 -6.75 4.22
N GLY A 43 -19.03 -6.84 4.61
CA GLY A 43 -19.64 -8.08 5.10
C GLY A 43 -19.73 -9.16 4.02
N LYS A 44 -20.27 -8.84 2.84
CA LYS A 44 -20.38 -9.83 1.74
C LYS A 44 -19.03 -10.26 1.17
N GLY A 45 -18.01 -9.42 1.31
CA GLY A 45 -16.69 -9.66 0.75
C GLY A 45 -15.67 -10.24 1.74
N ASN A 46 -16.03 -10.45 3.00
CA ASN A 46 -15.11 -10.84 4.08
C ASN A 46 -13.87 -9.94 4.15
N TRP A 47 -14.04 -8.62 3.97
CA TRP A 47 -12.90 -7.73 3.84
C TRP A 47 -12.10 -7.59 5.14
N GLU A 48 -12.71 -7.87 6.29
CA GLU A 48 -12.06 -7.82 7.60
C GLU A 48 -11.01 -8.93 7.75
N GLN A 49 -11.36 -10.16 7.38
CA GLN A 49 -10.43 -11.29 7.32
C GLN A 49 -9.35 -11.05 6.25
N LEU A 50 -9.74 -10.48 5.11
CA LEU A 50 -8.81 -10.11 4.06
C LEU A 50 -7.80 -9.06 4.55
N LYS A 51 -8.25 -8.03 5.26
CA LYS A 51 -7.39 -7.00 5.87
C LYS A 51 -6.37 -7.62 6.82
N ALA A 52 -6.84 -8.47 7.75
CA ALA A 52 -5.97 -9.18 8.67
C ALA A 52 -4.92 -10.04 7.94
N SER A 53 -5.32 -10.75 6.88
CA SER A 53 -4.39 -11.56 6.08
C SER A 53 -3.38 -10.71 5.28
N ILE A 54 -3.79 -9.57 4.72
CA ILE A 54 -2.94 -8.73 3.87
C ILE A 54 -1.81 -8.08 4.67
N THR A 55 -2.13 -7.46 5.81
CA THR A 55 -1.13 -6.80 6.66
C THR A 55 -0.08 -7.81 7.16
N ILE A 56 -0.51 -9.00 7.56
CA ILE A 56 0.38 -10.09 7.99
C ILE A 56 1.23 -10.60 6.81
N THR A 57 0.70 -10.62 5.58
CA THR A 57 1.47 -11.14 4.43
C THR A 57 2.56 -10.21 3.94
N ARG A 58 2.38 -8.88 3.89
CA ARG A 58 3.41 -8.00 3.29
C ARG A 58 4.68 -7.94 4.12
N GLU A 59 4.54 -7.72 5.42
CA GLU A 59 5.69 -7.68 6.35
C GLU A 59 6.42 -9.02 6.38
N GLU A 60 5.67 -10.13 6.41
CA GLU A 60 6.25 -11.48 6.38
C GLU A 60 6.92 -11.79 5.03
N GLN A 61 6.37 -11.31 3.90
CA GLN A 61 7.00 -11.44 2.59
C GLN A 61 8.29 -10.63 2.49
N LEU A 62 8.31 -9.39 2.98
CA LEU A 62 9.53 -8.57 3.05
C LEU A 62 10.59 -9.27 3.90
N LYS A 63 10.22 -9.73 5.09
CA LYS A 63 11.11 -10.47 6.00
C LYS A 63 11.67 -11.73 5.35
N ASN A 64 10.84 -12.47 4.61
CA ASN A 64 11.28 -13.67 3.88
C ASN A 64 12.25 -13.34 2.75
N LEU A 65 12.02 -12.27 1.98
CA LEU A 65 12.93 -11.86 0.91
C LEU A 65 14.28 -11.37 1.47
N TYR A 66 14.27 -10.62 2.57
CA TYR A 66 15.51 -10.24 3.26
C TYR A 66 16.28 -11.46 3.77
N ARG A 67 15.58 -12.45 4.34
CA ARG A 67 16.21 -13.71 4.76
C ARG A 67 16.85 -14.44 3.57
N GLN A 68 16.15 -14.57 2.44
CA GLN A 68 16.71 -15.20 1.24
C GLN A 68 17.95 -14.46 0.71
N LEU A 69 17.91 -13.13 0.69
CA LEU A 69 19.05 -12.31 0.27
C LEU A 69 20.25 -12.47 1.22
N ALA A 70 20.01 -12.52 2.54
CA ALA A 70 21.04 -12.74 3.53
C ALA A 70 21.70 -14.12 3.41
N GLU A 71 20.90 -15.18 3.22
CA GLU A 71 21.42 -16.54 2.98
C GLU A 71 22.27 -16.61 1.72
N LEU A 72 21.82 -15.97 0.63
CA LEU A 72 22.57 -15.91 -0.62
C LEU A 72 23.91 -15.18 -0.45
N ASN A 73 23.93 -14.06 0.27
CA ASN A 73 25.16 -13.33 0.58
C ASN A 73 26.11 -14.15 1.46
N ASN A 74 25.58 -14.87 2.46
CA ASN A 74 26.38 -15.76 3.30
C ASN A 74 27.01 -16.90 2.48
N ALA A 75 26.27 -17.48 1.54
CA ALA A 75 26.78 -18.50 0.62
C ALA A 75 27.92 -17.96 -0.26
N ILE A 76 27.78 -16.74 -0.78
CA ILE A 76 28.84 -16.07 -1.56
C ILE A 76 30.09 -15.82 -0.71
N MET A 77 29.91 -15.37 0.54
CA MET A 77 31.03 -15.10 1.46
C MET A 77 31.71 -16.38 1.96
N GLY A 78 31.00 -17.50 1.95
CA GLY A 78 31.53 -18.84 2.28
C GLY A 78 32.41 -19.45 1.18
N LYS A 79 32.52 -18.83 0.01
CA LYS A 79 33.41 -19.27 -1.06
C LYS A 79 34.89 -19.17 -0.68
N PRO A 80 35.77 -19.89 -1.40
CA PRO A 80 37.21 -19.78 -1.23
C PRO A 80 37.71 -18.33 -1.29
N GLU A 81 38.83 -18.09 -0.62
CA GLU A 81 39.50 -16.80 -0.70
C GLU A 81 39.87 -16.48 -2.16
N GLY A 82 39.56 -15.25 -2.59
CA GLY A 82 39.68 -14.85 -4.00
C GLY A 82 38.44 -15.09 -4.86
N GLU A 83 37.42 -15.79 -4.36
CA GLU A 83 36.17 -16.08 -5.09
C GLU A 83 34.90 -15.53 -4.39
N ARG A 84 35.06 -14.71 -3.35
CA ARG A 84 33.97 -14.15 -2.52
C ARG A 84 33.20 -13.02 -3.22
N PHE A 85 32.71 -13.30 -4.41
CA PHE A 85 31.87 -12.42 -5.20
C PHE A 85 30.79 -13.26 -5.92
N PRO A 86 29.66 -12.65 -6.31
CA PRO A 86 28.60 -13.35 -7.00
C PRO A 86 29.05 -13.79 -8.39
N ASN A 87 28.69 -15.02 -8.78
CA ASN A 87 28.69 -15.45 -10.17
C ASN A 87 27.48 -14.86 -10.92
N ALA A 88 27.37 -15.09 -12.23
CA ALA A 88 26.29 -14.53 -13.05
C ALA A 88 24.88 -14.90 -12.55
N ALA A 89 24.68 -16.14 -12.09
CA ALA A 89 23.38 -16.61 -11.62
C ALA A 89 23.01 -16.03 -10.24
N GLU A 90 23.99 -15.92 -9.34
CA GLU A 90 23.81 -15.30 -8.03
C GLU A 90 23.55 -13.79 -8.17
N ALA A 91 24.28 -13.11 -9.06
CA ALA A 91 24.07 -11.69 -9.35
C ALA A 91 22.66 -11.42 -9.91
N ASP A 92 22.19 -12.25 -10.84
CA ASP A 92 20.82 -12.17 -11.36
C ASP A 92 19.78 -12.41 -10.25
N THR A 93 20.01 -13.39 -9.38
CA THR A 93 19.13 -13.69 -8.24
C THR A 93 19.09 -12.53 -7.24
N ILE A 94 20.25 -11.97 -6.87
CA ILE A 94 20.36 -10.77 -6.02
C ILE A 94 19.59 -9.61 -6.64
N SER A 95 19.74 -9.38 -7.94
CA SER A 95 19.03 -8.31 -8.65
C SER A 95 17.51 -8.52 -8.58
N LYS A 96 17.02 -9.74 -8.80
CA LYS A 96 15.59 -10.08 -8.70
C LYS A 96 15.04 -9.91 -7.29
N LEU A 97 15.74 -10.40 -6.27
CA LEU A 97 15.35 -10.24 -4.87
C LEU A 97 15.35 -8.77 -4.46
N SER A 98 16.40 -8.02 -4.82
CA SER A 98 16.51 -6.59 -4.54
C SER A 98 15.41 -5.78 -5.22
N ASN A 99 15.05 -6.14 -6.46
CA ASN A 99 13.93 -5.51 -7.17
C ASN A 99 12.58 -5.87 -6.55
N ALA A 100 12.38 -7.10 -6.08
CA ALA A 100 11.17 -7.53 -5.39
C ALA A 100 11.02 -6.83 -4.03
N ILE A 101 12.10 -6.76 -3.24
CA ILE A 101 12.19 -6.00 -2.00
C ILE A 101 11.89 -4.53 -2.28
N LYS A 102 12.63 -3.91 -3.21
CA LYS A 102 12.38 -2.53 -3.62
C LYS A 102 10.93 -2.35 -4.03
N LYS A 103 10.31 -3.24 -4.79
CA LYS A 103 8.90 -3.11 -5.18
C LYS A 103 7.96 -3.21 -3.97
N LEU A 104 8.24 -4.07 -3.01
CA LEU A 104 7.47 -4.22 -1.78
C LEU A 104 7.79 -3.16 -0.72
N GLU A 105 8.89 -2.42 -0.83
CA GLU A 105 9.23 -1.27 0.03
C GLU A 105 8.80 0.05 -0.61
N THR A 106 8.97 0.19 -1.93
CA THR A 106 8.57 1.34 -2.76
C THR A 106 7.13 1.28 -3.22
N GLU A 107 6.40 0.21 -2.91
CA GLU A 107 5.04 0.41 -2.46
C GLU A 107 5.08 1.26 -1.17
N VAL A 108 5.58 2.50 -1.20
CA VAL A 108 4.96 3.58 -0.42
C VAL A 108 3.57 3.60 -1.00
N GLY A 109 2.71 2.80 -0.38
CA GLY A 109 1.47 2.40 -0.97
C GLY A 109 0.66 3.67 -1.15
N LEU A 110 -0.32 3.61 -2.04
CA LEU A 110 -1.41 4.58 -2.00
C LEU A 110 -1.86 4.83 -0.54
N ALA A 111 -1.85 3.79 0.29
CA ALA A 111 -2.10 3.83 1.72
C ALA A 111 -1.16 4.74 2.53
N ASP A 112 0.15 4.74 2.27
CA ASP A 112 1.10 5.60 3.00
C ASP A 112 0.93 7.07 2.58
N ILE A 113 0.71 7.32 1.28
CA ILE A 113 0.41 8.66 0.75
C ILE A 113 -0.89 9.17 1.37
N ILE A 114 -1.93 8.33 1.41
CA ILE A 114 -3.21 8.69 2.00
C ILE A 114 -3.11 8.84 3.52
N SER A 115 -2.28 8.06 4.22
CA SER A 115 -2.04 8.22 5.66
C SER A 115 -1.40 9.57 5.96
N VAL A 116 -0.33 9.92 5.26
CA VAL A 116 0.35 11.22 5.40
C VAL A 116 -0.61 12.36 5.07
N PHE A 117 -1.41 12.25 4.01
CA PHE A 117 -2.40 13.26 3.66
C PHE A 117 -3.52 13.37 4.69
N SER A 118 -3.93 12.26 5.29
CA SER A 118 -4.95 12.26 6.34
C SER A 118 -4.44 12.90 7.63
N ASP A 119 -3.20 12.63 8.02
CA ASP A 119 -2.57 13.26 9.19
C ASP A 119 -2.29 14.75 8.94
N LEU A 120 -1.86 15.12 7.73
CA LEU A 120 -1.75 16.52 7.32
C LEU A 120 -3.11 17.23 7.39
N LEU A 121 -4.17 16.64 6.84
CA LEU A 121 -5.52 17.23 6.89
C LEU A 121 -6.05 17.37 8.31
N LYS A 122 -5.80 16.39 9.19
CA LYS A 122 -6.14 16.48 10.62
C LYS A 122 -5.40 17.64 11.28
N TRP A 123 -4.09 17.76 11.03
CA TRP A 123 -3.28 18.85 11.56
C TRP A 123 -3.75 20.21 11.03
N VAL A 124 -3.97 20.37 9.72
CA VAL A 124 -4.47 21.64 9.15
C VAL A 124 -5.83 22.00 9.76
N ARG A 125 -6.74 21.04 9.97
CA ARG A 125 -8.05 21.30 10.61
C ARG A 125 -7.95 21.86 12.03
N THR A 126 -6.86 21.62 12.78
CA THR A 126 -6.71 22.21 14.12
C THR A 126 -6.38 23.70 14.08
N TYR A 127 -5.91 24.20 12.93
CA TYR A 127 -5.57 25.63 12.74
C TYR A 127 -6.57 26.34 11.83
N ASP A 128 -6.95 25.73 10.71
CA ASP A 128 -7.86 26.28 9.72
C ASP A 128 -8.69 25.18 9.02
N SER A 129 -9.96 25.08 9.42
CA SER A 129 -10.88 24.12 8.82
C SER A 129 -11.30 24.47 7.40
N THR A 130 -11.22 25.74 6.98
CA THR A 130 -11.58 26.17 5.63
C THR A 130 -10.47 25.77 4.66
N GLN A 131 -9.22 26.08 5.01
CA GLN A 131 -8.05 25.68 4.23
C GLN A 131 -7.96 24.17 4.08
N ALA A 132 -8.23 23.40 5.14
CA ALA A 132 -8.27 21.93 5.07
C ALA A 132 -9.29 21.43 4.01
N LYS A 133 -10.46 22.07 3.91
CA LYS A 133 -11.48 21.71 2.91
C LYS A 133 -11.04 22.07 1.49
N GLU A 134 -10.33 23.18 1.29
CA GLU A 134 -9.84 23.60 -0.02
C GLU A 134 -8.72 22.71 -0.57
N ILE A 135 -7.82 22.23 0.30
CA ILE A 135 -6.69 21.37 -0.12
C ILE A 135 -7.08 19.90 -0.29
N THR A 136 -8.16 19.44 0.36
CA THR A 136 -8.61 18.03 0.29
C THR A 136 -8.80 17.54 -1.17
N PRO A 137 -9.51 18.26 -2.06
CA PRO A 137 -9.66 17.84 -3.46
C PRO A 137 -8.34 17.74 -4.23
N LEU A 138 -7.36 18.60 -3.93
CA LEU A 138 -6.04 18.56 -4.57
C LEU A 138 -5.24 17.33 -4.13
N LEU A 139 -5.28 17.01 -2.85
CA LEU A 139 -4.67 15.79 -2.29
C LEU A 139 -5.32 14.54 -2.89
N ASP A 140 -6.65 14.51 -3.00
CA ASP A 140 -7.39 13.42 -3.63
C ASP A 140 -7.06 13.28 -5.13
N ALA A 141 -6.90 14.39 -5.85
CA ALA A 141 -6.50 14.39 -7.26
C ALA A 141 -5.07 13.85 -7.44
N PHE A 142 -4.14 14.21 -6.54
CA PHE A 142 -2.80 13.66 -6.54
C PHE A 142 -2.81 12.15 -6.28
N VAL A 143 -3.58 11.68 -5.29
CA VAL A 143 -3.77 10.24 -5.01
C VAL A 143 -4.31 9.52 -6.25
N LYS A 144 -5.32 10.08 -6.92
CA LYS A 144 -5.87 9.54 -8.18
C LYS A 144 -4.83 9.47 -9.31
N SER A 145 -3.91 10.44 -9.41
CA SER A 145 -2.84 10.41 -10.41
C SER A 145 -1.87 9.23 -10.22
N LYS A 146 -1.72 8.73 -8.98
CA LYS A 146 -0.86 7.58 -8.65
C LYS A 146 -1.54 6.22 -8.85
N LEU A 147 -2.84 6.22 -9.15
CA LEU A 147 -3.64 5.03 -9.47
C LEU A 147 -3.70 4.72 -10.98
N SER A 148 -3.22 5.64 -11.83
CA SER A 148 -3.16 5.51 -13.30
C SER A 148 -1.86 4.84 -13.73
#